data_AF-A0A174FPD1-F1
#
_entry.id   AF-A0A174FPD1-F1
#
_cell.length_a   1.000
_cell.length_b   1.000
_cell.length_c   1.000
_cell.angle_alpha   90.00
_cell.angle_beta   90.00
_cell.angle_gamma   90.00
#
_symmetry.space_group_name_H-M   'P 1'
#
loop_
_entity.id
_entity.type
_entity.pdbx_description
1 polymer ?
#
loop_
_entity_poly.entity_id
_entity_poly.type
_entity_poly.pdbx_seq_one_letter_code
_entity_poly.pdbx_strand_id
1 'polypeptide(L)' 'MTYTIEMNGAQMKFIREFFDNYEDDKVKLTLKDGSNRIKVVYTAESDLEKSELEGHLKTSFKTKSKYASALYYTIHVK' A
#
# COMPACT_ATOMS: atom_id res chain seq x y z
N MET A 1 -7.36 -14.48 -1.13
CA MET A 1 -7.03 -14.19 -2.55
C MET A 1 -5.71 -13.45 -2.63
N THR A 2 -5.03 -13.44 -3.78
CA THR A 2 -3.73 -12.77 -3.95
C THR A 2 -3.81 -11.68 -5.03
N TYR A 3 -3.43 -10.45 -4.68
CA TYR A 3 -3.50 -9.28 -5.57
C TYR A 3 -2.14 -8.61 -5.76
N THR A 4 -1.96 -7.87 -6.85
CA THR A 4 -0.80 -6.99 -7.01
C THR A 4 -1.18 -5.56 -6.64
N ILE A 5 -0.43 -4.94 -5.74
CA ILE A 5 -0.68 -3.56 -5.30
C ILE A 5 0.39 -2.66 -5.89
N GLU A 6 -0.01 -1.62 -6.61
CA GLU A 6 0.88 -0.56 -7.07
C GLU A 6 0.63 0.70 -6.26
N MET A 7 1.69 1.19 -5.61
CA MET A 7 1.65 2.46 -4.89
C MET A 7 2.61 3.43 -5.55
N ASN A 8 2.15 4.66 -5.79
CA ASN A 8 2.93 5.71 -6.45
C ASN A 8 2.96 6.97 -5.61
N GLY A 9 4.03 7.76 -5.76
CA GLY A 9 4.17 9.07 -5.13
C GLY A 9 5.62 9.57 -5.18
N ALA A 10 5.81 10.87 -4.92
CA ALA A 10 7.14 11.48 -4.96
C ALA A 10 8.03 11.09 -3.77
N GLN A 11 7.42 10.95 -2.59
CA GLN A 11 8.13 10.69 -1.33
C GLN A 11 7.99 9.23 -0.91
N MET A 12 8.51 8.30 -1.74
CA MET A 12 8.37 6.85 -1.52
C MET A 12 8.93 6.32 -0.22
N LYS A 13 9.90 7.01 0.38
CA LYS A 13 10.41 6.65 1.69
C LYS A 13 9.28 6.45 2.72
N PHE A 14 8.35 7.40 2.83
CA PHE A 14 7.29 7.34 3.85
C PHE A 14 6.21 6.29 3.54
N ILE A 15 5.93 6.05 2.25
CA ILE A 15 4.98 5.00 1.86
C ILE A 15 5.57 3.63 2.16
N ARG A 16 6.84 3.43 1.79
CA ARG A 16 7.55 2.17 2.03
C ARG A 16 7.73 1.90 3.50
N GLU A 17 8.17 2.88 4.29
CA GLU A 17 8.32 2.74 5.74
C GLU A 17 7.01 2.34 6.42
N PHE A 18 5.87 2.86 5.96
CA PHE A 18 4.57 2.48 6.51
C PHE A 18 4.14 1.07 6.11
N PHE A 19 4.38 0.68 4.84
CA PHE A 19 3.93 -0.61 4.30
C PHE A 19 4.99 -1.72 4.38
N ASP A 20 6.13 -1.47 5.00
CA ASP A 20 7.18 -2.47 5.19
C ASP A 20 6.69 -3.55 6.16
N ASN A 21 6.64 -4.79 5.70
CA ASN A 21 6.06 -5.93 6.43
C ASN A 21 4.66 -5.65 6.99
N TYR A 22 3.85 -4.87 6.26
CA TYR A 22 2.49 -4.55 6.69
C TYR A 22 1.61 -5.81 6.77
N GLU A 23 1.03 -6.02 7.94
CA GLU A 23 0.06 -7.08 8.20
C GLU A 23 -1.01 -6.57 9.16
N ASP A 24 -2.27 -6.85 8.85
CA ASP A 24 -3.40 -6.69 9.75
C ASP A 24 -4.36 -7.87 9.62
N ASP A 25 -5.48 -7.82 10.33
CA ASP A 25 -6.48 -8.89 10.38
C ASP A 25 -7.05 -9.28 9.00
N LYS A 26 -6.91 -8.42 7.98
CA LYS A 26 -7.51 -8.59 6.65
C LYS A 26 -6.50 -8.67 5.52
N VAL A 27 -5.28 -8.14 5.69
CA VAL A 27 -4.31 -7.97 4.62
C VAL A 27 -2.89 -8.23 5.10
N LYS A 28 -2.15 -9.04 4.35
CA LYS A 28 -0.70 -9.18 4.46
C LYS A 28 -0.02 -8.70 3.18
N LEU A 29 0.91 -7.75 3.28
CA LEU A 29 1.68 -7.24 2.15
C LEU A 29 3.10 -7.82 2.14
N THR A 30 3.55 -8.25 0.96
CA THR A 30 4.92 -8.67 0.71
C THR A 30 5.52 -7.82 -0.41
N LEU A 31 6.71 -7.25 -0.20
CA LEU A 31 7.37 -6.44 -1.23
C LEU A 31 7.68 -7.29 -2.47
N LYS A 32 7.23 -6.83 -3.64
CA LYS A 32 7.48 -7.47 -4.93
C LYS A 32 8.53 -6.73 -5.75
N ASP A 33 8.43 -5.39 -5.82
CA ASP A 33 9.40 -4.54 -6.51
C ASP A 33 9.46 -3.14 -5.87
N GLY A 34 10.64 -2.77 -5.38
CA GLY A 34 10.94 -1.45 -4.82
C GLY A 34 12.05 -0.71 -5.58
N SER A 35 12.44 -1.14 -6.77
CA SER A 35 13.57 -0.57 -7.52
C SER A 35 13.30 0.85 -8.06
N ASN A 36 12.03 1.17 -8.33
CA ASN A 36 11.63 2.47 -8.87
C ASN A 36 11.64 3.58 -7.80
N ARG A 37 11.98 4.83 -8.15
CA ARG A 37 12.04 5.95 -7.18
C ARG A 37 10.68 6.49 -6.76
N ILE A 38 9.67 6.38 -7.63
CA ILE A 38 8.33 6.97 -7.43
C ILE A 38 7.21 5.94 -7.36
N LYS A 39 7.57 4.65 -7.40
CA LYS A 39 6.64 3.52 -7.38
C LYS A 39 7.18 2.41 -6.49
N VAL A 40 6.27 1.68 -5.85
CA VAL A 40 6.55 0.41 -5.19
C VAL A 40 5.41 -0.56 -5.50
N VAL A 41 5.75 -1.83 -5.67
CA VAL A 41 4.82 -2.91 -5.95
C VAL A 41 4.87 -3.93 -4.82
N TYR A 42 3.70 -4.26 -4.28
CA TYR A 42 3.52 -5.32 -3.29
C TYR A 42 2.65 -6.44 -3.86
N THR A 43 2.78 -7.62 -3.30
CA THR A 43 1.76 -8.67 -3.36
C THR A 43 0.92 -8.58 -2.09
N ALA A 44 -0.40 -8.67 -2.20
CA ALA A 44 -1.32 -8.68 -1.06
C ALA A 44 -2.04 -10.02 -0.96
N GLU A 45 -2.00 -10.63 0.21
CA GLU A 45 -2.87 -11.74 0.58
C GLU A 45 -4.03 -11.17 1.40
N SER A 46 -5.26 -11.33 0.91
CA SER A 46 -6.45 -10.78 1.56
C SER A 46 -7.71 -11.53 1.14
N ASP A 47 -8.69 -11.57 2.03
CA ASP A 47 -10.05 -12.05 1.74
C ASP A 47 -10.98 -10.94 1.26
N LEU A 48 -10.51 -9.68 1.25
CA LEU A 48 -11.25 -8.55 0.71
C LEU A 48 -11.29 -8.58 -0.82
N GLU A 49 -12.42 -8.17 -1.38
CA GLU A 49 -12.53 -7.91 -2.81
C GLU A 49 -11.67 -6.71 -3.22
N LYS A 50 -11.31 -6.66 -4.51
CA LYS A 50 -10.36 -5.68 -5.06
C LYS A 50 -10.63 -4.22 -4.67
N SER A 51 -11.89 -3.79 -4.78
CA SER A 51 -12.31 -2.42 -4.45
C SER A 51 -12.23 -2.13 -2.94
N GLU A 52 -12.63 -3.11 -2.13
CA GLU A 52 -12.59 -3.00 -0.67
C GLU A 52 -11.15 -2.99 -0.16
N LEU A 53 -10.27 -3.81 -0.74
CA LEU A 53 -8.85 -3.84 -0.44
C LEU A 53 -8.18 -2.50 -0.76
N GLU A 54 -8.49 -1.91 -1.91
CA GLU A 54 -7.96 -0.60 -2.29
C GLU A 54 -8.39 0.48 -1.29
N GLY A 55 -9.68 0.49 -0.93
CA GLY A 55 -10.24 1.40 0.06
C GLY A 55 -9.64 1.20 1.45
N HIS A 56 -9.45 -0.05 1.87
CA HIS A 56 -8.85 -0.43 3.14
C HIS A 56 -7.42 0.08 3.25
N LEU A 57 -6.55 -0.22 2.28
CA LEU A 57 -5.15 0.23 2.28
C LEU A 57 -5.04 1.76 2.26
N LYS A 58 -5.87 2.44 1.46
CA LYS A 58 -5.93 3.91 1.46
C LYS A 58 -6.32 4.46 2.83
N THR A 59 -7.34 3.88 3.45
CA THR A 59 -7.84 4.30 4.76
C THR A 59 -6.82 4.04 5.86
N SER A 60 -6.19 2.86 5.87
CA SER A 60 -5.12 2.51 6.80
C SER A 60 -3.97 3.51 6.72
N PHE A 61 -3.49 3.85 5.51
CA PHE A 61 -2.44 4.86 5.38
C PHE A 61 -2.91 6.24 5.85
N LYS A 62 -4.09 6.71 5.43
CA LYS A 62 -4.62 8.02 5.84
C LYS A 62 -4.80 8.18 7.34
N THR A 63 -5.23 7.13 8.02
CA THR A 63 -5.62 7.19 9.44
C THR A 63 -4.46 6.91 10.38
N LYS A 64 -3.51 6.05 9.98
CA LYS A 64 -2.42 5.60 10.86
C LYS A 64 -1.09 6.27 10.55
N SER A 65 -0.86 6.75 9.32
CA SER A 65 0.39 7.43 8.97
C SER A 65 0.37 8.89 9.42
N LYS A 66 1.46 9.33 10.05
CA LYS A 66 1.68 10.75 10.40
C LYS A 66 1.86 11.65 9.17
N TYR A 67 2.17 11.05 8.01
CA TYR A 67 2.53 11.80 6.80
C TYR A 67 1.44 11.79 5.73
N ALA A 68 0.49 10.85 5.76
CA ALA A 68 -0.42 10.61 4.64
C ALA A 68 -1.22 11.85 4.20
N SER A 69 -1.61 12.72 5.13
CA SER A 69 -2.33 13.97 4.81
C SER A 69 -1.50 15.00 4.04
N ALA A 70 -0.17 14.93 4.12
CA ALA A 70 0.76 15.85 3.47
C ALA A 70 1.36 15.28 2.17
N LEU A 71 1.06 14.03 1.82
CA LEU A 71 1.65 13.34 0.67
C LEU A 71 0.64 13.27 -0.48
N TYR A 72 1.12 13.50 -1.70
CA TYR A 72 0.41 13.10 -2.90
C TYR A 72 0.80 11.66 -3.27
N TYR A 73 -0.18 10.75 -3.27
CA TYR A 73 0.05 9.33 -3.54
C TYR A 73 -1.17 8.66 -4.16
N THR A 74 -0.93 7.53 -4.81
CA THR A 74 -1.99 6.61 -5.27
C THR A 74 -1.73 5.20 -4.77
N ILE A 75 -2.80 4.44 -4.57
CA ILE A 75 -2.78 3.00 -4.28
C ILE A 75 -3.78 2.38 -5.24
N HIS A 76 -3.32 1.40 -6.02
CA HIS A 76 -4.13 0.67 -6.98
C HIS A 76 -3.97 -0.82 -6.77
N VAL A 77 -5.09 -1.53 -6.65
CA VAL A 77 -5.10 -3.00 -6.62
C VAL A 77 -5.27 -3.49 -8.05
N LYS A 78 -4.49 -4.49 -8.46
CA LYS A 78 -4.55 -5.17 -9.78
C LYS A 78 -5.00 -6.60 -9.63
#